data_AF-A0A7K1ZQC1-F1
#
_entry.id   AF-A0A7K1ZQC1-F1
#
_cell.length_a   1.000
_cell.length_b   1.000
_cell.length_c   1.000
_cell.angle_alpha   90.00
_cell.angle_beta   90.00
_cell.angle_gamma   90.00
#
_symmetry.space_group_name_H-M   'P 1'
#
loop_
_entity.id
_entity.type
_entity.pdbx_description
1 polymer ?
#
loop_
_entity_poly.entity_id
_entity_poly.type
_entity_poly.pdbx_seq_one_letter_code
_entity_poly.pdbx_strand_id
1 'polypeptide(L)'
;MREHYLEISYRKGRPLAAYLYLSAASGVKSVRTESRDAGLLVDFGPEGQPIGLEITAPEQMTAAQINEVLRSLDLSPMKEEDLSPPEAV
;
A
#
# COMPACT_ATOMS: atom_id res chain seq x y z
N MET A 1 -6.36 16.46 5.97
CA MET A 1 -5.33 15.57 6.50
C MET A 1 -5.25 14.38 5.56
N ARG A 2 -4.14 14.21 4.84
CA ARG A 2 -3.92 13.07 3.95
C ARG A 2 -3.32 11.97 4.81
N GLU A 3 -4.16 11.19 5.47
CA GLU A 3 -3.66 10.04 6.21
C GLU A 3 -3.70 8.85 5.28
N HIS A 4 -2.52 8.48 4.77
CA HIS A 4 -2.33 7.15 4.24
C HIS A 4 -2.55 6.17 5.40
N TYR A 5 -3.26 5.08 5.15
CA TYR A 5 -3.52 4.06 6.16
C TYR A 5 -3.17 2.68 5.60
N LEU A 6 -2.45 1.89 6.39
CA LEU A 6 -2.08 0.53 6.05
C LEU A 6 -2.99 -0.46 6.77
N GLU A 7 -3.72 -1.26 6.00
CA GLU A 7 -4.48 -2.40 6.50
C GLU A 7 -3.68 -3.68 6.25
N ILE A 8 -3.53 -4.53 7.27
CA ILE A 8 -2.84 -5.82 7.14
C ILE A 8 -3.81 -6.93 7.53
N SER A 9 -4.04 -7.86 6.61
CA SER A 9 -4.85 -9.04 6.82
C SER A 9 -3.98 -10.19 7.32
N TYR A 10 -4.36 -10.80 8.45
CA TYR A 10 -3.65 -11.92 9.06
C TYR A 10 -4.39 -13.24 8.88
N ARG A 11 -3.64 -14.32 8.68
CA ARG A 11 -4.14 -15.69 8.72
C ARG A 11 -3.21 -16.54 9.59
N LYS A 12 -3.75 -17.10 10.68
CA LYS A 12 -3.00 -17.90 11.66
C LYS A 12 -1.76 -17.16 12.22
N GLY A 13 -1.92 -15.87 12.52
CA GLY A 13 -0.84 -15.04 13.08
C GLY A 13 0.24 -14.61 12.09
N ARG A 14 0.09 -14.92 10.78
CA ARG A 14 1.01 -14.46 9.73
C ARG A 14 0.32 -13.46 8.82
N PRO A 15 0.99 -12.40 8.38
CA PRO A 15 0.42 -11.45 7.44
C PRO A 15 0.24 -12.14 6.08
N LEU A 16 -1.00 -12.14 5.59
CA LEU A 16 -1.40 -12.78 4.34
C LEU A 16 -1.39 -11.79 3.18
N ALA A 17 -1.89 -10.59 3.42
CA ALA A 17 -1.97 -9.50 2.45
C ALA A 17 -1.97 -8.16 3.20
N ALA A 18 -1.61 -7.08 2.52
CA ALA A 18 -1.76 -5.74 3.03
C ALA A 18 -2.26 -4.78 1.96
N TYR A 19 -2.95 -3.72 2.37
CA TYR A 19 -3.45 -2.68 1.49
C TYR A 19 -3.10 -1.31 2.06
N LEU A 20 -2.36 -0.50 1.30
CA LEU A 20 -2.03 0.88 1.65
C LEU A 20 -2.96 1.83 0.89
N TYR A 21 -3.82 2.54 1.61
CA TYR A 21 -4.70 3.56 1.05
C TYR A 21 -3.93 4.88 0.87
N LEU A 22 -3.92 5.47 -0.33
CA LEU A 22 -3.10 6.65 -0.67
C LEU A 22 -3.86 7.99 -0.72
N SER A 23 -5.20 7.97 -0.66
CA SER A 23 -6.01 9.19 -0.75
C SER A 23 -7.27 9.11 0.10
N ALA A 24 -7.57 10.22 0.78
CA ALA A 24 -8.79 10.47 1.53
C ALA A 24 -10.02 10.76 0.65
N ALA A 25 -9.94 10.60 -0.68
CA ALA A 25 -11.11 10.61 -1.56
C ALA A 25 -11.89 9.31 -1.36
N SER A 26 -12.49 9.18 -0.17
CA SER A 26 -13.35 8.08 0.22
C SER A 26 -14.38 7.82 -0.88
N GLY A 27 -14.35 6.63 -1.47
CA GLY A 27 -15.34 6.18 -2.46
C GLY A 27 -14.88 6.14 -3.92
N VAL A 28 -13.65 6.55 -4.25
CA VAL A 28 -13.09 6.30 -5.59
C VAL A 28 -12.78 4.81 -5.74
N LYS A 29 -13.33 4.17 -6.77
CA LYS A 29 -13.08 2.75 -7.08
C LYS A 29 -11.90 2.60 -8.04
N SER A 30 -11.13 1.54 -7.86
CA SER A 30 -10.12 1.12 -8.84
C SER A 30 -10.79 0.78 -10.16
N VAL A 31 -10.28 1.31 -11.26
CA VAL A 31 -10.70 0.94 -12.63
C VAL A 31 -9.58 0.26 -13.40
N ARG A 32 -8.37 0.28 -12.86
CA ARG A 32 -7.16 -0.29 -13.46
C ARG A 32 -6.16 -0.61 -12.38
N THR A 33 -5.56 -1.78 -12.47
CA THR A 33 -4.50 -2.24 -11.56
C THR A 33 -3.25 -2.54 -12.38
N GLU A 34 -2.10 -2.06 -11.93
CA GLU A 34 -0.81 -2.35 -12.56
C GLU A 34 0.12 -3.08 -11.60
N SER A 35 0.74 -4.17 -12.08
CA SER A 35 1.78 -4.85 -11.31
C SER A 35 3.06 -4.03 -11.30
N ARG A 36 3.66 -3.92 -10.12
CA ARG A 36 5.05 -3.56 -9.91
C ARG A 36 5.83 -4.80 -9.46
N ASP A 37 7.10 -4.61 -9.15
CA ASP A 37 7.97 -5.70 -8.71
C ASP A 37 7.51 -6.31 -7.37
N ALA A 38 7.94 -7.56 -7.15
CA ALA A 38 7.83 -8.27 -5.87
C ALA A 38 6.42 -8.38 -5.26
N GLY A 39 5.37 -8.47 -6.10
CA GLY A 39 4.00 -8.72 -5.63
C GLY A 39 3.28 -7.48 -5.09
N LEU A 40 3.75 -6.30 -5.48
CA LEU A 40 3.09 -5.03 -5.23
C LEU A 40 2.26 -4.61 -6.44
N LEU A 41 1.00 -4.26 -6.22
CA LEU A 41 0.09 -3.79 -7.24
C LEU A 41 -0.32 -2.35 -6.94
N VAL A 42 -0.45 -1.52 -7.96
CA VAL A 42 -0.94 -0.15 -7.84
C VAL A 42 -2.36 -0.10 -8.41
N ASP A 43 -3.30 0.34 -7.59
CA ASP A 43 -4.66 0.63 -8.03
C ASP A 43 -4.78 2.08 -8.48
N PHE A 44 -5.39 2.26 -9.66
CA PHE A 44 -5.64 3.56 -10.26
C PHE A 44 -7.13 3.87 -10.34
N GLY A 45 -7.46 5.10 -9.98
CA GLY A 45 -8.78 5.69 -10.19
C GLY A 45 -9.03 6.05 -11.66
N PRO A 46 -10.25 6.52 -11.98
CA PRO A 46 -10.67 6.84 -13.34
C PRO A 46 -9.91 7.99 -14.00
N GLU A 47 -9.24 8.86 -13.22
CA GLU A 47 -8.42 9.95 -13.74
C GLU A 47 -6.93 9.56 -13.85
N GLY A 48 -6.60 8.27 -13.64
CA GLY A 48 -5.22 7.77 -13.67
C GLY A 48 -4.41 8.10 -12.41
N GLN A 49 -5.05 8.62 -11.36
CA GLN A 49 -4.43 8.85 -10.06
C GLN A 49 -4.27 7.54 -9.28
N PRO A 50 -3.14 7.31 -8.59
CA PRO A 50 -3.02 6.18 -7.69
C PRO A 50 -3.96 6.36 -6.49
N ILE A 51 -4.70 5.30 -6.14
CA ILE A 51 -5.65 5.32 -5.02
C ILE A 51 -5.25 4.36 -3.88
N GLY A 52 -4.47 3.32 -4.20
CA GLY A 52 -3.97 2.38 -3.21
C GLY A 52 -2.88 1.47 -3.75
N LEU A 53 -2.18 0.79 -2.83
CA LEU A 53 -1.23 -0.26 -3.12
C LEU A 53 -1.70 -1.57 -2.49
N GLU A 54 -1.80 -2.63 -3.27
CA GLU A 54 -2.02 -3.99 -2.77
C GLU A 54 -0.67 -4.72 -2.66
N ILE A 55 -0.44 -5.35 -1.50
CA ILE A 55 0.77 -6.09 -1.18
C ILE A 55 0.36 -7.55 -0.96
N THR A 56 0.63 -8.38 -1.96
CA THR A 56 0.23 -9.80 -1.98
C THR A 56 1.18 -10.71 -1.20
N ALA A 57 2.38 -10.23 -0.91
CA ALA A 57 3.39 -10.95 -0.14
C ALA A 57 4.02 -10.04 0.93
N PRO A 58 3.28 -9.71 2.02
CA PRO A 58 3.74 -8.74 3.02
C PRO A 58 5.07 -9.13 3.69
N GLU A 59 5.29 -10.43 3.94
CA GLU A 59 6.52 -10.93 4.57
C GLU A 59 7.79 -10.72 3.71
N GLN A 60 7.64 -10.50 2.41
CA GLN A 60 8.74 -10.28 1.47
C GLN A 60 8.94 -8.81 1.12
N MET A 61 8.07 -7.93 1.64
CA MET A 61 8.05 -6.52 1.31
C MET A 61 8.76 -5.71 2.38
N THR A 62 9.62 -4.79 1.95
CA THR A 62 10.31 -3.84 2.84
C THR A 62 9.71 -2.44 2.70
N ALA A 63 9.84 -1.64 3.76
CA ALA A 63 9.46 -0.22 3.70
C ALA A 63 10.20 0.54 2.60
N ALA A 64 11.45 0.16 2.29
CA ALA A 64 12.24 0.74 1.21
C ALA A 64 11.60 0.51 -0.17
N GLN A 65 11.16 -0.72 -0.46
CA GLN A 65 10.49 -1.09 -1.71
C GLN A 65 9.15 -0.37 -1.87
N ILE A 66 8.35 -0.28 -0.79
CA ILE A 66 7.09 0.49 -0.79
C ILE A 66 7.39 1.95 -1.11
N ASN A 67 8.38 2.54 -0.43
CA ASN A 67 8.76 3.94 -0.63
C ASN A 67 9.34 4.23 -2.01
N GLU A 68 10.02 3.27 -2.64
CA GLU A 68 10.45 3.39 -4.03
C GLU A 68 9.26 3.52 -4.98
N VAL A 69 8.22 2.69 -4.77
CA VAL A 69 7.00 2.77 -5.56
C VAL A 69 6.26 4.09 -5.31
N LEU A 70 6.15 4.53 -4.06
CA LEU A 70 5.55 5.84 -3.74
C LEU A 70 6.25 6.98 -4.47
N ARG A 71 7.59 6.99 -4.48
CA ARG A 71 8.36 8.00 -5.23
C ARG A 71 8.14 7.92 -6.73
N SER A 72 8.04 6.71 -7.30
CA SER A 72 7.75 6.53 -8.72
C SER A 72 6.36 7.05 -9.14
N LEU A 73 5.46 7.21 -8.17
CA LEU A 73 4.11 7.74 -8.33
C LEU A 73 4.00 9.23 -7.92
N ASP A 74 5.12 9.92 -7.74
CA ASP A 74 5.20 11.31 -7.27
C ASP A 74 4.55 11.55 -5.88
N LEU A 75 4.52 10.52 -5.03
CA LEU A 75 4.02 10.58 -3.66
C LEU A 75 5.15 10.69 -2.65
N SER A 76 4.85 11.32 -1.52
CA SER A 76 5.78 11.38 -0.39
C SER A 76 6.02 9.99 0.17
N PRO A 77 7.29 9.61 0.47
CA PRO A 77 7.58 8.38 1.19
C PRO A 77 6.97 8.43 2.59
N MET A 78 6.62 7.25 3.11
CA MET A 78 6.14 7.06 4.47
C MET A 78 7.28 6.63 5.39
N LYS A 79 7.13 6.88 6.69
CA LYS A 79 8.10 6.40 7.66
C LYS A 79 7.98 4.89 7.82
N GLU A 80 9.07 4.25 8.20
CA GLU A 80 9.11 2.81 8.45
C GLU A 80 8.16 2.38 9.58
N GLU A 81 7.99 3.23 10.60
CA GLU A 81 7.03 3.02 11.70
C GLU A 81 5.57 2.96 11.23
N ASP A 82 5.23 3.68 10.14
CA ASP A 82 3.87 3.69 9.57
C ASP A 82 3.62 2.50 8.63
N LEU A 83 4.67 1.83 8.20
CA LEU A 83 4.64 0.68 7.28
C LEU A 83 4.89 -0.65 7.99
N SER A 84 5.34 -0.59 9.24
CA SER A 84 5.56 -1.77 10.07
C SER A 84 4.23 -2.20 10.69
N PRO A 85 3.96 -3.51 10.79
CA PRO A 85 2.84 -3.96 11.57
C PRO A 85 2.98 -3.47 13.02
N PRO A 86 1.88 -3.03 13.66
CA PRO A 86 1.95 -2.64 15.07
C PRO A 86 2.44 -3.83 15.88
N GLU A 87 3.35 -3.59 16.83
CA GLU A 87 3.78 -4.63 17.76
C GLU A 87 2.54 -5.27 18.40
N ALA A 88 2.37 -6.58 18.21
CA ALA A 88 1.28 -7.31 18.83
C ALA A 88 1.53 -7.35 20.34
N VAL A 89 0.63 -6.72 21.11
CA VAL A 89 0.65 -6.72 22.59
C VAL A 89 0.09 -8.02 23.14
#